data_AF-A0AAW2M3F0-F1
#
_entry.id   AF-A0AAW2M3F0-F1
#
_cell.length_a   1.000
_cell.length_b   1.000
_cell.length_c   1.000
_cell.angle_alpha   90.00
_cell.angle_beta   90.00
_cell.angle_gamma   90.00
#
_symmetry.space_group_name_H-M   'P 1'
#
loop_
_entity.id
_entity.type
_entity.pdbx_description
1 polymer ?
#
loop_
_entity_poly.entity_id
_entity_poly.type
_entity_poly.pdbx_seq_one_letter_code
_entity_poly.pdbx_strand_id
1 'polypeptide(L)'
;MKNLTSLGSVSHETRNPTDQHLITILSIDGGGVRGIIPATILEFLEAQLQKLDGEDARLADYFDVIAGTSTGGLVTAMLAAPGENNRPLFAAKDCSPLEQPASLSPAPLYLSLL
;
A
#
# COMPACT_ATOMS: atom_id res chain seq x y z
N MET A 1 -51.52 39.81 -22.92
CA MET A 1 -50.71 38.88 -23.75
C MET A 1 -49.38 39.54 -24.11
N LYS A 2 -48.33 39.25 -23.32
CA LYS A 2 -46.90 39.41 -23.68
C LYS A 2 -46.14 38.29 -22.94
N ASN A 3 -45.22 37.66 -23.67
CA ASN A 3 -44.68 36.32 -23.45
C ASN A 3 -43.73 36.18 -22.26
N LEU A 4 -43.71 34.94 -21.75
CA LEU A 4 -42.83 34.38 -20.73
C LEU A 4 -41.47 34.05 -21.36
N THR A 5 -40.41 34.83 -21.09
CA THR A 5 -39.02 34.45 -21.39
C THR A 5 -38.09 35.06 -20.36
N SER A 6 -37.68 34.25 -19.38
CA SER A 6 -36.37 34.24 -18.72
C SER A 6 -36.50 33.48 -17.41
N LEU A 7 -36.64 32.15 -17.51
CA LEU A 7 -36.21 31.27 -16.42
C LEU A 7 -34.83 30.76 -16.86
N GLY A 8 -33.79 31.20 -16.15
CA GLY A 8 -32.44 30.74 -16.39
C GLY A 8 -32.40 29.22 -16.37
N SER A 9 -31.91 28.62 -17.45
CA SER A 9 -31.61 27.19 -17.48
C SER A 9 -30.51 26.93 -16.45
N VAL A 10 -30.89 26.37 -15.30
CA VAL A 10 -29.93 25.71 -14.41
C VAL A 10 -29.44 24.49 -15.18
N SER A 11 -28.27 24.62 -15.81
CA SER A 11 -27.56 23.49 -16.36
C SER A 11 -27.13 22.61 -15.19
N HIS A 12 -27.89 21.55 -14.93
CA HIS A 12 -27.35 20.41 -14.21
C HIS A 12 -26.31 19.77 -15.14
N GLU A 13 -25.04 20.15 -14.96
CA GLU A 13 -23.94 19.34 -15.46
C GLU A 13 -24.04 17.97 -14.77
N THR A 14 -24.46 16.96 -15.53
CA THR A 14 -24.30 15.55 -15.16
C THR A 14 -22.80 15.26 -15.14
N ARG A 15 -22.18 15.43 -13.97
CA ARG A 15 -20.82 14.95 -13.71
C ARG A 15 -20.80 13.44 -13.98
N ASN A 16 -19.87 12.98 -14.81
CA ASN A 16 -19.67 11.54 -14.99
C ASN A 16 -19.33 10.93 -13.62
N PRO A 17 -19.90 9.78 -13.23
CA PRO A 17 -19.57 9.12 -11.96
C PRO A 17 -18.07 8.84 -11.78
N THR A 18 -17.33 8.77 -12.89
CA THR A 18 -15.88 8.56 -12.96
C THR A 18 -15.04 9.82 -12.79
N ASP A 19 -15.62 11.02 -12.80
CA ASP A 19 -14.90 12.28 -12.51
C ASP A 19 -14.75 12.52 -10.99
N GLN A 20 -15.24 11.59 -10.17
CA GLN A 20 -15.04 11.64 -8.72
C GLN A 20 -13.74 10.90 -8.38
N HIS A 21 -12.78 11.65 -7.86
CA HIS A 21 -11.59 11.10 -7.23
C HIS A 21 -12.01 10.11 -6.13
N LEU A 22 -11.75 8.83 -6.36
CA LEU A 22 -12.01 7.79 -5.38
C LEU A 22 -10.94 7.88 -4.30
N ILE A 23 -11.36 7.92 -3.04
CA ILE A 23 -10.45 7.86 -1.90
C ILE A 23 -10.13 6.39 -1.60
N THR A 24 -8.85 6.05 -1.57
CA THR A 24 -8.37 4.69 -1.29
C THR A 24 -7.82 4.58 0.12
N ILE A 25 -8.29 3.57 0.87
CA ILE A 25 -7.94 3.37 2.27
C ILE A 25 -7.40 1.95 2.47
N LEU A 26 -6.21 1.85 3.06
CA LEU A 26 -5.62 0.60 3.53
C LEU A 26 -5.70 0.54 5.07
N SER A 27 -6.34 -0.50 5.61
CA SER A 27 -6.41 -0.76 7.05
C SER A 27 -5.74 -2.08 7.39
N ILE A 28 -4.85 -2.05 8.39
CA ILE A 28 -4.04 -3.19 8.83
C ILE A 28 -4.36 -3.53 10.28
N ASP A 29 -4.98 -4.68 10.49
CA ASP A 29 -5.33 -5.17 11.82
C ASP A 29 -4.09 -5.55 12.65
N GLY A 30 -4.19 -5.34 13.96
CA GLY A 30 -3.24 -5.87 14.93
C GLY A 30 -3.34 -7.39 15.06
N GLY A 31 -2.24 -8.02 15.50
CA GLY A 31 -2.23 -9.48 15.68
C GLY A 31 -1.03 -10.03 16.44
N GLY A 32 -0.21 -9.18 17.05
CA GLY A 32 1.08 -9.58 17.61
C GLY A 32 1.93 -10.23 16.52
N VAL A 33 2.42 -11.44 16.79
CA VAL A 33 3.18 -12.25 15.84
C VAL A 33 2.41 -12.61 14.56
N ARG A 34 1.07 -12.60 14.59
CA ARG A 34 0.23 -12.86 13.40
C ARG A 34 0.25 -11.71 12.40
N GLY A 35 0.89 -10.58 12.72
CA GLY A 35 1.15 -9.49 11.77
C GLY A 35 1.93 -9.93 10.53
N ILE A 36 2.57 -11.11 10.56
CA ILE A 36 3.16 -11.75 9.38
C ILE A 36 2.13 -12.01 8.27
N ILE A 37 0.87 -12.33 8.62
CA ILE A 37 -0.17 -12.63 7.63
C ILE A 37 -0.49 -11.41 6.76
N PRO A 38 -0.88 -10.24 7.33
CA PRO A 38 -1.07 -9.06 6.51
C PRO A 38 0.23 -8.58 5.86
N ALA A 39 1.39 -8.71 6.50
CA ALA A 39 2.67 -8.33 5.89
C ALA A 39 2.95 -9.11 4.58
N THR A 40 2.74 -10.43 4.56
CA THR A 40 2.90 -11.24 3.34
C THR A 40 1.89 -10.86 2.25
N ILE A 41 0.66 -10.50 2.62
CA ILE A 41 -0.34 -10.04 1.65
C ILE A 41 0.09 -8.70 1.03
N LEU A 42 0.59 -7.77 1.85
CA LEU A 42 1.05 -6.46 1.41
C LEU A 42 2.28 -6.54 0.52
N GLU A 43 3.21 -7.43 0.86
CA GLU A 43 4.37 -7.75 0.03
C GLU A 43 3.93 -8.24 -1.36
N PHE A 44 3.02 -9.21 -1.41
CA PHE A 44 2.50 -9.70 -2.68
C PHE A 44 1.79 -8.60 -3.47
N LEU A 45 0.95 -7.80 -2.80
CA LEU A 45 0.23 -6.69 -3.43
C LEU A 45 1.19 -5.67 -4.05
N GLU A 46 2.19 -5.21 -3.29
CA GLU A 46 3.17 -4.25 -3.79
C GLU A 46 3.96 -4.82 -4.97
N ALA A 47 4.33 -6.10 -4.93
CA ALA A 47 4.99 -6.77 -6.05
C ALA A 47 4.12 -6.84 -7.31
N GLN A 48 2.78 -6.96 -7.19
CA GLN A 48 1.89 -6.88 -8.36
C GLN A 48 1.80 -5.46 -8.91
N LEU A 49 1.72 -4.45 -8.03
CA LEU A 49 1.72 -3.04 -8.45
C LEU A 49 3.03 -2.68 -9.17
N GLN A 50 4.16 -3.17 -8.68
CA GLN A 50 5.46 -2.96 -9.32
C GLN A 50 5.57 -3.61 -10.71
N LYS A 51 4.90 -4.75 -10.93
CA LYS A 51 4.83 -5.36 -12.27
C LYS A 51 4.00 -4.53 -13.26
N LEU A 52 3.02 -3.78 -12.76
CA LEU A 52 2.13 -2.97 -13.59
C LEU A 52 2.73 -1.60 -13.88
N ASP A 53 3.27 -0.94 -12.85
CA ASP A 53 3.62 0.49 -12.90
C ASP A 53 5.12 0.77 -12.69
N GLY A 54 5.94 -0.26 -12.41
CA GLY A 54 7.39 -0.17 -12.30
C GLY A 54 7.94 -0.47 -10.89
N GLU A 55 9.23 -0.82 -10.81
CA GLU A 55 9.89 -1.29 -9.56
C GLU A 55 9.87 -0.27 -8.41
N ASP A 56 9.74 1.02 -8.73
CA ASP A 56 9.68 2.10 -7.74
C ASP A 56 8.29 2.26 -7.11
N ALA A 57 7.25 1.61 -7.64
CA ALA A 57 5.91 1.66 -7.09
C ALA A 57 5.89 1.18 -5.64
N ARG A 58 5.21 1.94 -4.77
CA ARG A 58 5.03 1.65 -3.35
C ARG A 58 3.56 1.74 -2.97
N LEU A 59 3.15 1.01 -1.94
CA LEU A 59 1.77 1.07 -1.44
C LEU A 59 1.31 2.51 -1.14
N ALA A 60 2.20 3.37 -0.64
CA ALA A 60 1.90 4.77 -0.36
C ALA A 60 1.58 5.64 -1.60
N ASP A 61 1.92 5.18 -2.81
CA ASP A 61 1.54 5.89 -4.05
C ASP A 61 0.07 5.64 -4.44
N TYR A 62 -0.55 4.58 -3.89
CA TYR A 62 -1.90 4.13 -4.28
C TYR A 62 -2.96 4.34 -3.21
N PHE A 63 -2.56 4.53 -1.95
CA PHE A 63 -3.45 4.69 -0.82
C PHE A 63 -3.35 6.11 -0.24
N ASP A 64 -4.45 6.85 -0.29
CA ASP A 64 -4.55 8.18 0.32
C ASP A 64 -4.42 8.10 1.84
N VAL A 65 -4.89 6.99 2.43
CA VAL A 65 -4.83 6.74 3.87
C VAL A 65 -4.34 5.32 4.14
N ILE A 66 -3.33 5.21 5.00
CA ILE A 66 -2.89 3.94 5.58
C ILE A 66 -3.06 4.02 7.09
N ALA A 67 -3.79 3.07 7.66
CA ALA A 67 -4.05 3.00 9.09
C ALA A 67 -3.78 1.58 9.61
N GLY A 68 -3.36 1.49 10.86
CA GLY A 68 -3.23 0.19 11.52
C GLY A 68 -3.15 0.28 13.04
N THR A 69 -3.46 -0.85 13.69
CA THR A 69 -3.48 -0.94 15.16
C THR A 69 -2.44 -1.95 15.65
N SER A 70 -1.79 -1.67 16.79
CA SER A 70 -0.73 -2.54 17.36
C SER A 70 0.35 -2.88 16.30
N THR A 71 0.62 -4.17 16.04
CA THR A 71 1.55 -4.59 14.98
C THR A 71 1.21 -4.00 13.61
N GLY A 72 -0.08 -3.88 13.27
CA GLY A 72 -0.50 -3.23 12.02
C GLY A 72 -0.16 -1.74 11.98
N GLY A 73 -0.13 -1.08 13.14
CA GLY A 73 0.34 0.29 13.29
C GLY A 73 1.86 0.43 13.08
N LEU A 74 2.64 -0.57 13.52
CA LEU A 74 4.08 -0.62 13.23
C LEU A 74 4.34 -0.79 11.73
N VAL A 75 3.62 -1.71 11.07
CA VAL A 75 3.70 -1.89 9.61
C VAL A 75 3.31 -0.61 8.89
N THR A 76 2.21 0.04 9.30
CA THR A 76 1.79 1.35 8.77
C THR A 76 2.90 2.39 8.91
N ALA A 77 3.55 2.47 10.08
CA ALA A 77 4.63 3.41 10.31
C ALA A 77 5.85 3.14 9.41
N MET A 78 6.19 1.87 9.15
CA MET A 78 7.25 1.51 8.20
C MET A 78 6.90 1.95 6.77
N LEU A 79 5.69 1.64 6.31
CA LEU A 79 5.24 1.99 4.94
C LEU A 79 5.07 3.50 4.72
N ALA A 80 4.88 4.28 5.78
CA ALA A 80 4.70 5.73 5.70
C ALA A 80 5.94 6.54 6.14
N ALA A 81 6.98 5.87 6.66
CA ALA A 81 8.19 6.55 7.11
C ALA A 81 8.88 7.22 5.90
N PRO A 82 9.19 8.52 5.96
CA PRO A 82 9.88 9.19 4.86
C PRO A 82 11.34 8.77 4.79
N GLY A 83 11.78 8.37 3.61
CA GLY A 83 13.16 8.12 3.23
C GLY A 83 13.71 9.21 2.31
N GLU A 84 14.69 8.84 1.47
CA GLU A 84 15.23 9.75 0.47
C GLU A 84 14.15 10.15 -0.55
N ASN A 85 14.23 11.40 -1.02
CA ASN A 85 13.28 11.97 -1.99
C ASN A 85 11.80 11.93 -1.54
N ASN A 86 11.53 11.94 -0.23
CA ASN A 86 10.19 11.82 0.35
C ASN A 86 9.42 10.55 -0.07
N ARG A 87 10.13 9.49 -0.47
CA ARG A 87 9.51 8.18 -0.74
C ARG A 87 9.49 7.32 0.53
N PRO A 88 8.61 6.30 0.62
CA PRO A 88 8.64 5.35 1.73
C PRO A 88 10.03 4.76 1.95
N LEU A 89 10.50 4.82 3.19
CA LEU A 89 11.80 4.29 3.60
C LEU A 89 11.83 2.77 3.51
N PHE A 90 10.69 2.10 3.71
CA PHE A 90 10.56 0.65 3.67
C PHE A 90 9.59 0.24 2.55
N ALA A 91 9.94 -0.83 1.83
CA ALA A 91 9.02 -1.55 0.98
C ALA A 91 8.21 -2.56 1.81
N ALA A 92 7.10 -3.05 1.26
CA ALA A 92 6.24 -4.02 1.91
C ALA A 92 6.97 -5.35 2.23
N LYS A 93 7.91 -5.76 1.37
CA LYS A 93 8.79 -6.92 1.64
C LYS A 93 9.62 -6.78 2.91
N ASP A 94 10.01 -5.55 3.27
CA ASP A 94 10.82 -5.30 4.47
C ASP A 94 10.00 -5.44 5.76
N CYS A 95 8.65 -5.49 5.65
CA CYS A 95 7.74 -5.73 6.76
C CYS A 95 7.48 -7.22 7.00
N SER A 96 7.83 -8.08 6.04
CA SER A 96 7.58 -9.53 6.07
C SER A 96 8.87 -10.27 6.46
N PRO A 97 8.91 -10.97 7.61
CA PRO A 97 10.10 -11.71 8.01
C PRO A 97 10.37 -12.96 7.14
N LEU A 98 9.52 -13.28 6.15
CA LEU A 98 9.70 -14.43 5.27
C LEU A 98 10.73 -14.17 4.15
N GLU A 99 10.93 -12.92 3.76
CA GLU A 99 11.94 -12.49 2.79
C GLU A 99 13.29 -12.25 3.49
N GLN A 100 13.74 -13.17 4.33
CA GLN A 100 15.17 -13.24 4.60
C GLN A 100 15.85 -13.71 3.31
N PRO A 101 16.94 -13.05 2.87
CA PRO A 101 17.56 -13.39 1.61
C PRO A 101 17.93 -14.87 1.58
N ALA A 102 17.66 -15.51 0.44
CA ALA A 102 18.10 -16.86 0.09
C ALA A 102 19.65 -17.05 0.12
N SER A 103 20.39 -16.14 0.75
CA SER A 103 21.81 -16.26 1.05
C SER A 103 22.11 -17.05 2.33
N LEU A 104 21.11 -17.38 3.15
CA LEU A 104 21.28 -18.40 4.19
C LEU A 104 20.86 -19.78 3.65
N SER A 105 21.59 -20.25 2.63
CA SER A 105 21.73 -21.68 2.42
C SER A 105 22.14 -22.31 3.75
N PRO A 106 21.50 -23.39 4.24
CA PRO A 106 21.99 -24.07 5.43
C PRO A 106 23.41 -24.55 5.12
N ALA A 107 24.41 -23.94 5.76
CA ALA A 107 25.77 -24.41 5.68
C ALA A 107 25.76 -25.91 6.01
N PRO A 108 26.31 -26.79 5.16
CA PRO A 108 26.31 -28.20 5.45
C PRO A 108 27.11 -28.41 6.74
N LEU A 109 26.48 -29.03 7.74
CA LEU A 109 27.13 -29.51 8.96
C LEU A 109 28.06 -30.67 8.60
N TYR A 110 29.18 -30.39 7.94
CA TYR A 110 30.26 -31.38 7.77
C TYR A 110 31.22 -31.29 8.95
N LEU A 111 30.93 -32.13 9.95
CA LEU A 111 31.86 -32.95 10.71
C LEU A 111 33.32 -32.43 10.85
N SER A 112 33.58 -31.61 11.87
CA SER A 112 34.95 -31.42 12.40
C SER A 112 35.19 -32.39 13.57
N LEU A 113 35.30 -33.67 13.23
CA LEU A 113 35.84 -34.69 14.15
C LEU A 113 36.86 -35.57 13.41
N LEU A 114 37.98 -34.94 13.06
CA LEU A 114 39.30 -35.56 12.88
C LEU A 114 40.35 -34.60 13.44
#